data_AF-A0A832AGG6-F1
#
_entry.id   AF-A0A832AGG6-F1
#
_cell.length_a   1.000
_cell.length_b   1.000
_cell.length_c   1.000
_cell.angle_alpha   90.00
_cell.angle_beta   90.00
_cell.angle_gamma   90.00
#
_symmetry.space_group_name_H-M   'P 1'
#
loop_
_entity.id
_entity.type
_entity.pdbx_description
1 polymer ?
#
loop_
_entity_poly.entity_id
_entity_poly.type
_entity_poly.pdbx_seq_one_letter_code
_entity_poly.pdbx_strand_id
1 'polypeptide(L)'
;EIGTLRVLGFRRREIYLSILVESMMLSLLGGVLGCALALPMNGLATGTMSQTTFAEVAFEFRITGELLVKGLLFALVMGVIGGLLPARLAARKPVLDALRAV
;
A
#
# COMPACT_ATOMS: atom_id res chain seq x y z
N GLU A 1 6.72 2.07 -21.60
CA GLU A 1 5.71 3.14 -21.36
C GLU A 1 6.28 4.55 -21.18
N ILE A 2 7.21 4.78 -20.25
CA ILE A 2 7.64 6.16 -19.96
C ILE A 2 8.31 6.85 -21.17
N GLY A 3 9.08 6.10 -21.97
CA GLY A 3 9.67 6.60 -23.22
C GLY A 3 8.63 6.97 -24.28
N THR A 4 7.61 6.11 -24.48
CA THR A 4 6.55 6.34 -25.46
C THR A 4 5.64 7.51 -25.08
N LEU A 5 5.28 7.65 -23.80
CA LEU A 5 4.51 8.80 -23.30
C LEU A 5 5.28 10.11 -23.48
N ARG A 6 6.60 10.13 -23.26
CA ARG A 6 7.43 11.33 -23.52
C ARG A 6 7.55 11.66 -25.00
N VAL A 7 7.56 10.66 -25.89
CA VAL A 7 7.56 10.87 -27.35
C VAL A 7 6.22 11.43 -27.83
N LEU A 8 5.11 11.02 -27.21
CA LEU A 8 3.77 11.57 -27.45
C LEU A 8 3.57 13.00 -26.89
N GLY A 9 4.58 13.56 -26.21
CA GLY A 9 4.55 14.95 -25.72
C GLY A 9 4.00 15.13 -24.30
N PHE A 10 3.77 14.05 -23.55
CA PHE A 10 3.32 14.16 -22.15
C PHE A 10 4.35 14.89 -21.29
N ARG A 11 3.86 15.77 -20.41
CA ARG A 11 4.73 16.54 -19.51
C ARG A 11 5.25 15.65 -18.38
N ARG A 12 6.42 15.98 -17.83
CA ARG A 12 7.01 15.27 -16.67
C ARG A 12 6.05 15.15 -15.48
N ARG A 13 5.17 16.14 -15.28
CA ARG A 13 4.16 16.15 -14.22
C ARG A 13 3.06 15.11 -14.44
N GLU A 14 2.70 14.82 -15.68
CA GLU A 14 1.65 13.84 -16.00
C GLU A 14 2.15 12.42 -15.77
N ILE A 15 3.38 12.13 -16.20
CA ILE A 15 4.05 10.85 -15.92
C ILE A 15 4.20 10.64 -14.40
N TYR A 16 4.58 11.70 -13.69
CA TYR A 16 4.69 11.66 -12.24
C TYR A 16 3.34 11.32 -11.57
N LEU A 17 2.26 11.98 -12.00
CA LEU A 17 0.92 11.73 -11.46
C LEU A 17 0.42 10.33 -11.80
N SER A 18 0.68 9.82 -13.00
CA SER A 18 0.30 8.47 -13.41
C SER A 18 0.88 7.41 -12.47
N ILE A 19 2.19 7.46 -12.23
CA ILE A 19 2.88 6.49 -11.36
C ILE A 19 2.41 6.61 -9.91
N LEU A 20 2.11 7.84 -9.46
CA LEU A 20 1.60 8.07 -8.12
C LEU A 20 0.19 7.47 -7.95
N VAL A 21 -0.68 7.64 -8.96
CA VAL A 21 -2.01 7.04 -8.98
C VAL A 21 -1.93 5.51 -9.00
N GLU A 22 -1.06 4.93 -9.83
CA GLU A 22 -0.84 3.47 -9.83
C GLU A 22 -0.40 2.96 -8.45
N SER A 23 0.55 3.65 -7.81
CA SER A 23 1.05 3.29 -6.49
C SER A 23 -0.06 3.41 -5.42
N MET A 24 -0.91 4.43 -5.52
CA MET A 24 -2.08 4.59 -4.66
C MET A 24 -3.12 3.49 -4.89
N MET A 25 -3.39 3.11 -6.13
CA MET A 25 -4.33 2.01 -6.43
C MET A 25 -3.80 0.67 -5.92
N LEU A 26 -2.52 0.38 -6.12
CA LEU A 26 -1.89 -0.85 -5.62
C LEU A 26 -1.88 -0.92 -4.10
N SER A 27 -1.54 0.18 -3.43
CA SER A 27 -1.56 0.24 -1.96
C SER A 27 -2.96 0.17 -1.38
N LEU A 28 -3.96 0.76 -2.03
CA LEU A 28 -5.36 0.62 -1.65
C LEU A 28 -5.83 -0.83 -1.79
N LEU A 29 -5.55 -1.47 -2.92
CA LEU A 29 -5.87 -2.88 -3.13
C LEU A 29 -5.17 -3.78 -2.12
N GLY A 30 -3.87 -3.57 -1.87
CA GLY A 30 -3.11 -4.29 -0.85
C GLY A 30 -3.64 -4.05 0.56
N GLY A 31 -4.04 -2.83 0.89
CA GLY A 31 -4.64 -2.47 2.17
C GLY A 31 -6.01 -3.11 2.39
N VAL A 32 -6.87 -3.10 1.36
CA VAL A 32 -8.19 -3.77 1.39
C VAL A 32 -8.02 -5.28 1.51
N LEU A 33 -7.12 -5.88 0.73
CA LEU A 33 -6.80 -7.31 0.83
C LEU A 33 -6.22 -7.66 2.20
N GLY A 34 -5.31 -6.85 2.73
CA GLY A 34 -4.74 -7.04 4.07
C GLY A 34 -5.82 -6.96 5.15
N CYS A 35 -6.75 -6.00 5.04
CA CYS A 35 -7.92 -5.90 5.90
C CYS A 35 -8.81 -7.15 5.79
N ALA A 36 -9.11 -7.60 4.57
CA ALA A 36 -9.94 -8.77 4.32
C ALA A 36 -9.30 -10.06 4.86
N LEU A 37 -7.97 -10.20 4.76
CA LEU A 37 -7.21 -11.31 5.32
C LEU A 37 -7.04 -11.23 6.84
N ALA A 38 -7.11 -10.03 7.42
CA ALA A 38 -7.10 -9.84 8.87
C ALA A 38 -8.44 -10.23 9.51
N LEU A 39 -9.58 -9.99 8.84
CA LEU A 39 -10.92 -10.33 9.33
C LEU A 39 -11.09 -11.79 9.82
N PRO A 40 -10.65 -12.85 9.11
CA PRO A 40 -10.74 -14.22 9.60
C PRO A 40 -9.84 -14.51 10.82
N MET A 41 -8.89 -13.64 11.14
CA MET A 41 -8.11 -13.73 12.37
C MET A 41 -8.81 -13.07 13.57
N ASN A 42 -9.90 -12.33 13.33
CA ASN A 42 -10.77 -11.79 14.39
C ASN A 42 -11.48 -12.94 15.10
N GLY A 43 -11.01 -13.29 16.30
CA GLY A 43 -11.55 -14.42 17.07
C GLY A 43 -10.67 -15.68 17.10
N LEU A 44 -9.47 -15.65 16.48
CA LEU A 44 -8.39 -16.57 16.87
C LEU A 44 -7.85 -16.12 18.24
N ALA A 45 -8.63 -16.41 19.27
CA ALA A 45 -8.16 -16.40 20.64
C ALA A 45 -7.13 -17.53 20.76
N THR A 46 -5.85 -17.21 20.82
CA THR A 46 -4.88 -18.01 21.57
C THR A 46 -5.25 -17.91 23.06
N GLY A 47 -6.43 -18.45 23.40
CA GLY A 47 -6.80 -18.75 24.77
C GLY A 47 -5.98 -19.96 25.19
N THR A 48 -4.77 -19.74 25.71
CA THR A 48 -4.26 -20.69 26.69
C THR A 48 -5.24 -20.62 27.85
N MET A 49 -6.12 -21.61 27.96
CA MET A 49 -7.00 -21.78 29.12
C MET A 49 -6.11 -21.98 30.35
N SER A 50 -5.68 -20.91 31.01
CA SER A 50 -4.97 -20.98 32.28
C SER A 50 -6.00 -21.22 33.39
N GLN A 51 -6.20 -22.50 33.72
CA GLN A 51 -7.14 -23.02 34.74
C GLN A 51 -6.90 -22.51 36.18
N THR A 52 -6.00 -21.54 36.39
CA THR A 52 -5.52 -21.11 37.71
C THR A 52 -5.91 -19.69 38.10
N THR A 53 -6.26 -18.83 37.14
CA THR A 53 -6.74 -17.48 37.45
C THR A 53 -8.01 -17.28 36.65
N PHE A 54 -9.17 -17.28 37.30
CA PHE A 54 -10.47 -16.90 36.73
C PHE A 54 -10.53 -15.42 36.29
N ALA A 55 -9.39 -14.81 35.97
CA ALA A 55 -9.27 -13.55 35.28
C ALA A 55 -9.08 -13.89 33.80
N GLU A 56 -10.14 -13.73 33.04
CA GLU A 56 -10.09 -13.71 31.59
C GLU A 56 -9.28 -12.47 31.19
N VAL A 57 -7.95 -12.59 31.13
CA VAL A 57 -7.16 -11.66 30.31
C VAL A 57 -7.42 -12.10 28.88
N ALA A 58 -8.64 -11.82 28.43
CA ALA A 58 -9.02 -11.90 27.05
C ALA A 58 -8.19 -10.82 26.36
N PHE A 59 -6.99 -11.17 25.88
CA PHE A 59 -6.48 -10.54 24.69
C PHE A 59 -7.41 -10.95 23.55
N GLU A 60 -8.65 -10.47 23.61
CA GLU A 60 -9.51 -10.44 22.46
C GLU A 60 -8.74 -9.62 21.46
N PHE A 61 -8.25 -10.28 20.43
CA PHE A 61 -7.74 -9.64 19.25
C PHE A 61 -8.94 -9.00 18.54
N ARG A 62 -9.48 -7.96 19.16
CA ARG A 62 -10.72 -7.29 18.78
C ARG A 62 -10.32 -6.38 17.64
N ILE A 63 -10.47 -6.88 16.43
CA ILE A 63 -10.28 -6.10 15.21
C ILE A 63 -11.37 -5.03 15.22
N THR A 64 -11.06 -3.92 15.86
CA THR A 64 -11.94 -2.77 15.99
C THR A 64 -11.92 -2.03 14.67
N GLY A 65 -13.06 -1.49 14.21
CA GLY A 65 -13.13 -0.73 12.96
C GLY A 65 -12.09 0.40 12.88
N GLU A 66 -11.72 0.98 14.02
CA GLU A 66 -10.65 1.97 14.13
C GLU A 66 -9.26 1.44 13.71
N LEU A 67 -8.93 0.18 14.03
CA LEU A 67 -7.66 -0.44 13.65
C LEU A 67 -7.60 -0.70 12.14
N LEU A 68 -8.71 -1.14 11.54
CA LEU A 68 -8.83 -1.30 10.08
C LEU A 68 -8.63 0.03 9.35
N VAL A 69 -9.28 1.10 9.82
CA VAL A 69 -9.12 2.44 9.25
C VAL A 69 -7.67 2.92 9.38
N LYS A 70 -7.04 2.75 10.55
CA LYS A 70 -5.62 3.10 10.76
C LYS A 70 -4.70 2.29 9.84
N GLY A 71 -4.96 0.99 9.67
CA GLY A 71 -4.20 0.12 8.78
C GLY A 71 -4.32 0.53 7.31
N LEU A 72 -5.53 0.85 6.84
CA LEU A 72 -5.76 1.33 5.48
C LEU A 72 -5.08 2.69 5.24
N LEU A 73 -5.17 3.59 6.21
CA LEU A 73 -4.51 4.90 6.15
C LEU A 73 -2.99 4.76 6.12
N PHE A 74 -2.45 3.83 6.92
CA PHE A 74 -1.03 3.48 6.89
C PHE A 74 -0.61 2.92 5.53
N ALA A 75 -1.38 1.99 4.96
CA ALA A 75 -1.12 1.44 3.63
C ALA A 75 -1.09 2.52 2.54
N LEU A 76 -2.04 3.46 2.56
CA LEU A 76 -2.07 4.60 1.64
C LEU A 76 -0.86 5.51 1.79
N VAL A 77 -0.46 5.84 3.04
CA VAL A 77 0.74 6.64 3.31
C VAL A 77 1.98 5.93 2.76
N MET A 78 2.10 4.62 3.00
CA MET A 78 3.19 3.82 2.46
C MET A 78 3.17 3.74 0.93
N GLY A 79 2.00 3.68 0.30
CA GLY A 79 1.86 3.74 -1.15
C GLY A 79 2.30 5.06 -1.75
N VAL A 80 1.96 6.17 -1.10
CA VAL A 80 2.40 7.51 -1.51
C VAL A 80 3.92 7.66 -1.35
N ILE A 81 4.47 7.29 -0.20
CA ILE A 81 5.93 7.35 0.07
C ILE A 81 6.69 6.44 -0.90
N GLY A 82 6.21 5.20 -1.08
CA GLY A 82 6.79 4.21 -1.97
C GLY A 82 6.72 4.60 -3.44
N GLY A 83 5.66 5.31 -3.87
CA GLY A 83 5.49 5.81 -5.23
C GLY A 83 6.22 7.14 -5.52
N LEU A 84 6.42 7.98 -4.51
CA LEU A 84 7.03 9.31 -4.63
C LEU A 84 8.45 9.26 -5.21
N LEU A 85 9.28 8.35 -4.70
CA LEU A 85 10.68 8.19 -5.07
C LEU A 85 10.86 7.64 -6.51
N PRO A 86 10.24 6.52 -6.91
CA PRO A 86 10.30 6.02 -8.28
C PRO A 86 9.63 6.97 -9.27
N ALA A 87 8.52 7.62 -8.92
CA ALA A 87 7.88 8.61 -9.81
C ALA A 87 8.82 9.79 -10.11
N ARG A 88 9.57 10.28 -9.12
CA ARG A 88 10.59 11.33 -9.31
C ARG A 88 11.73 10.86 -10.20
N LEU A 89 12.23 9.64 -9.99
CA LEU A 89 13.29 9.05 -10.82
C LEU A 89 12.83 8.87 -12.27
N ALA A 90 11.64 8.31 -12.49
CA ALA A 90 11.05 8.07 -13.80
C ALA A 90 10.83 9.38 -14.58
N ALA A 91 10.29 10.42 -13.94
CA ALA A 91 10.05 11.72 -14.57
C ALA A 91 11.35 12.45 -14.97
N ARG A 92 12.49 12.10 -14.35
CA ARG A 92 13.81 12.71 -14.62
C ARG A 92 14.67 11.91 -15.60
N LYS A 93 14.36 10.65 -15.90
CA LYS A 93 15.15 9.85 -16.87
C LYS A 93 15.12 10.49 -18.26
N PRO A 94 16.27 10.72 -18.92
CA PRO A 94 16.33 11.31 -20.26
C PRO A 94 15.69 10.38 -21.31
N VAL A 95 14.98 10.97 -22.29
CA VAL A 95 14.23 10.22 -23.34
C VAL A 95 15.15 9.34 -24.18
N LEU A 96 16.38 9.82 -24.42
CA LEU A 96 17.36 9.14 -25.26
C LEU A 96 17.81 7.79 -24.67
N ASP A 97 17.90 7.67 -23.34
CA ASP A 97 18.21 6.39 -22.69
C ASP A 97 17.02 5.43 -22.71
N ALA A 98 15.79 5.96 -22.70
CA ALA A 98 14.58 5.14 -22.77
C ALA A 98 14.35 4.54 -24.17
N LEU A 99 14.88 5.19 -25.23
CA LEU A 99 14.83 4.68 -26.61
C LEU A 99 16.02 3.78 -26.96
N ARG A 100 17.19 3.95 -26.31
CA ARG A 100 18.37 3.08 -26.51
C ARG A 100 18.30 1.72 -25.82
N ALA A 101 17.37 1.56 -24.87
CA ALA A 101 17.18 0.32 -24.12
C ALA A 101 16.20 -0.67 -24.80
N VAL A 102 15.66 -0.33 -25.96
CA VAL A 102 14.81 -1.18 -26.83
C VAL A 102 15.64 -1.57 -28.05
#